data_AF-A0A3D4B3E0-F1
#
_entry.id   AF-A0A3D4B3E0-F1
#
_cell.length_a   1.000
_cell.length_b   1.000
_cell.length_c   1.000
_cell.angle_alpha   90.00
_cell.angle_beta   90.00
_cell.angle_gamma   90.00
#
_symmetry.space_group_name_H-M   'P 1'
#
loop_
_entity.id
_entity.type
_entity.pdbx_description
1 polymer ?
#
loop_
_entity_poly.entity_id
_entity_poly.type
_entity_poly.pdbx_seq_one_letter_code
_entity_poly.pdbx_strand_id
1 'polypeptide(L)'
;TLYIVRGGLQAGIFTDAIQSVAMIIGSFVLWIVIWVKGDGWSGLTARLAAVDAQLPDTLLHVGGYAPPGVPPIVVVLSFIVVLTTYAVINQYETIRFLGARSEWDFKMAVVVASVATAICLWFNVGIGPMA
;
A
#
# COMPACT_ATOMS: atom_id res chain seq x y z
N THR A 1 22.74 -1.99 10.10
CA THR A 1 23.46 -1.25 11.17
C THR A 1 24.86 -0.80 10.75
N LEU A 2 25.72 -1.66 10.17
CA LEU A 2 27.09 -1.28 9.79
C LEU A 2 27.20 -0.18 8.71
N TYR A 3 26.27 -0.15 7.73
CA TYR A 3 26.25 0.87 6.67
C TYR A 3 25.66 2.22 7.13
N ILE A 4 24.67 2.20 8.02
CA ILE A 4 24.07 3.40 8.61
C ILE A 4 25.08 4.13 9.49
N VAL A 5 25.85 3.38 10.28
CA VAL A 5 26.88 3.93 11.17
C VAL A 5 28.07 4.52 10.40
N ARG A 6 28.37 4.04 9.18
CA ARG A 6 29.47 4.55 8.35
C ARG A 6 29.07 5.62 7.32
N GLY A 7 27.84 5.61 6.83
CA GLY A 7 27.38 6.46 5.72
C GLY A 7 26.33 7.52 6.09
N GLY A 8 25.87 7.54 7.34
CA GLY A 8 24.90 8.53 7.83
C GLY A 8 23.52 8.47 7.15
N LEU A 9 22.77 9.57 7.24
CA LEU A 9 21.40 9.69 6.72
C LEU A 9 21.32 9.48 5.20
N GLN A 10 22.33 9.93 4.45
CA GLN A 10 22.36 9.82 2.98
C GLN A 10 22.48 8.37 2.51
N ALA A 11 23.32 7.56 3.15
CA ALA A 11 23.42 6.14 2.82
C ALA A 11 22.11 5.39 3.15
N GLY A 12 21.44 5.76 4.24
CA GLY A 12 20.13 5.22 4.61
C GLY A 12 19.07 5.52 3.54
N ILE A 13 18.97 6.78 3.09
CA ILE A 13 18.02 7.18 2.05
C ILE A 13 18.26 6.42 0.74
N PHE A 14 19.52 6.26 0.34
CA PHE A 14 19.86 5.55 -0.89
C PHE A 14 19.51 4.06 -0.82
N THR A 15 19.82 3.39 0.29
CA THR A 15 19.43 1.99 0.48
C THR A 15 17.92 1.82 0.57
N ASP A 16 17.21 2.73 1.23
CA ASP A 16 15.76 2.70 1.33
C ASP A 16 15.11 2.85 -0.06
N ALA A 17 15.65 3.71 -0.92
CA ALA A 17 15.18 3.89 -2.29
C ALA A 17 15.40 2.65 -3.17
N ILE A 18 16.55 1.99 -3.06
CA ILE A 18 16.79 0.74 -3.79
C ILE A 18 15.87 -0.37 -3.28
N GLN A 19 15.70 -0.47 -1.96
CA GLN A 19 14.83 -1.46 -1.35
C GLN A 19 13.37 -1.24 -1.76
N SER A 20 12.89 0.00 -1.83
CA SER A 20 11.52 0.28 -2.25
C SER A 20 11.27 -0.18 -3.68
N VAL A 21 12.22 0.01 -4.60
CA VAL A 21 12.14 -0.52 -5.98
C VAL A 21 12.05 -2.05 -5.97
N ALA A 22 12.92 -2.73 -5.21
CA ALA A 22 12.89 -4.18 -5.11
C ALA A 22 11.55 -4.70 -4.54
N MET A 23 11.00 -4.01 -3.53
CA MET A 23 9.70 -4.33 -2.94
C MET A 23 8.56 -4.16 -3.95
N ILE A 24 8.53 -3.06 -4.71
CA ILE A 24 7.52 -2.82 -5.76
C ILE A 24 7.54 -3.95 -6.79
N ILE A 25 8.74 -4.32 -7.27
CA ILE A 25 8.91 -5.41 -8.23
C ILE A 25 8.42 -6.74 -7.63
N GLY A 26 8.78 -7.03 -6.37
CA GLY A 26 8.35 -8.22 -5.67
C GLY A 26 6.82 -8.33 -5.58
N SER A 27 6.15 -7.25 -5.19
CA SER A 27 4.68 -7.18 -5.12
C SER A 27 4.03 -7.44 -6.48
N PHE A 28 4.58 -6.86 -7.57
CA PHE A 28 4.10 -7.10 -8.92
C PHE A 28 4.25 -8.57 -9.36
N VAL A 29 5.43 -9.15 -9.16
CA VAL A 29 5.72 -10.53 -9.57
C VAL A 29 4.83 -11.51 -8.82
N LEU A 30 4.70 -11.34 -7.49
CA LEU A 30 3.84 -12.20 -6.68
C LEU A 30 2.37 -12.09 -7.10
N TRP A 31 1.88 -10.88 -7.32
CA TRP A 31 0.52 -10.68 -7.78
C TRP A 31 0.26 -11.34 -9.14
N ILE A 32 1.17 -11.20 -10.11
CA ILE A 32 1.03 -11.84 -11.43
C ILE A 32 0.99 -13.36 -11.31
N VAL A 33 1.90 -13.95 -10.51
CA VAL A 33 1.95 -15.40 -10.31
C VAL A 33 0.65 -15.91 -9.72
N ILE A 34 0.11 -15.21 -8.73
CA ILE A 34 -1.15 -15.57 -8.07
C ILE A 34 -2.33 -15.37 -9.02
N TRP A 35 -2.37 -14.28 -9.76
CA TRP A 35 -3.42 -14.00 -10.75
C TRP A 35 -3.51 -15.08 -11.83
N VAL A 36 -2.36 -15.49 -12.39
CA VAL A 36 -2.30 -16.55 -13.41
C VAL A 36 -2.69 -17.92 -12.83
N LYS A 37 -2.26 -18.24 -11.61
CA LYS A 37 -2.68 -19.48 -10.93
C LYS A 37 -4.15 -19.48 -10.51
N GLY A 38 -4.68 -18.29 -10.23
CA GLY A 38 -6.03 -18.06 -9.73
C GLY A 38 -7.10 -18.02 -10.82
N ASP A 39 -6.74 -18.19 -12.10
CA ASP A 39 -7.65 -18.04 -13.25
C ASP A 39 -8.33 -16.66 -13.30
N GLY A 40 -7.58 -15.63 -12.87
CA GLY A 40 -8.03 -14.24 -12.83
C GLY A 40 -9.26 -13.99 -11.95
N TRP A 41 -10.08 -13.02 -12.35
CA TRP A 41 -11.24 -12.58 -11.56
C TRP A 41 -12.33 -13.65 -11.42
N SER A 42 -12.56 -14.47 -12.46
CA SER A 42 -13.54 -15.55 -12.45
C SER A 42 -13.14 -16.69 -11.52
N GLY A 43 -11.86 -17.06 -11.51
CA GLY A 43 -11.39 -18.07 -10.57
C GLY A 43 -11.34 -17.53 -9.14
N LEU A 44 -11.07 -16.24 -8.95
CA LEU A 44 -11.16 -15.58 -7.65
C LEU A 44 -12.58 -15.66 -7.07
N THR A 45 -13.60 -15.25 -7.82
CA THR A 45 -14.99 -15.30 -7.35
C THR A 45 -15.44 -16.73 -7.07
N ALA A 46 -15.06 -17.69 -7.92
CA ALA A 46 -15.37 -19.10 -7.72
C ALA A 46 -14.71 -19.67 -6.44
N ARG A 47 -13.45 -19.32 -6.17
CA ARG A 47 -12.73 -19.74 -4.96
C ARG A 47 -13.33 -19.14 -3.68
N LEU A 48 -13.67 -17.85 -3.69
CA LEU A 48 -14.34 -17.22 -2.54
C LEU A 48 -15.71 -17.85 -2.30
N ALA A 49 -16.51 -18.06 -3.36
CA ALA A 49 -17.82 -18.68 -3.26
C ALA A 49 -17.77 -20.13 -2.76
N ALA A 50 -16.67 -20.85 -3.04
CA ALA A 50 -16.45 -22.21 -2.53
C ALA A 50 -16.15 -22.25 -1.03
N VAL A 51 -15.61 -21.16 -0.46
CA VAL A 51 -15.39 -21.03 0.99
C VAL A 51 -16.69 -20.57 1.68
N ASP A 52 -17.31 -19.51 1.16
CA ASP A 52 -18.61 -19.01 1.59
C ASP A 52 -19.24 -18.19 0.46
N ALA A 53 -20.52 -18.45 0.17
CA ALA A 53 -21.27 -17.76 -0.87
C ALA A 53 -21.34 -16.22 -0.67
N GLN A 54 -21.18 -15.71 0.55
CA GLN A 54 -21.24 -14.28 0.88
C GLN A 54 -19.88 -13.57 0.81
N LEU A 55 -18.76 -14.31 0.76
CA LEU A 55 -17.41 -13.74 0.71
C LEU A 55 -17.14 -12.90 -0.55
N PRO A 56 -17.56 -13.30 -1.78
CA PRO A 56 -17.38 -12.48 -2.97
C PRO A 56 -18.02 -11.10 -2.84
N ASP A 57 -19.25 -11.06 -2.34
CA ASP A 57 -20.00 -9.81 -2.17
C ASP A 57 -19.38 -8.93 -1.08
N THR A 58 -18.79 -9.56 -0.05
CA THR A 58 -18.15 -8.89 1.08
C THR A 58 -16.77 -8.31 0.74
N LEU A 59 -15.89 -9.10 0.11
CA LEU A 59 -14.47 -8.77 -0.05
C LEU A 59 -14.14 -8.09 -1.37
N LEU A 60 -14.94 -8.29 -2.42
CA LEU A 60 -14.67 -7.73 -3.76
C LEU A 60 -15.34 -6.38 -4.00
N HIS A 61 -16.19 -5.92 -3.07
CA HIS A 61 -16.95 -4.69 -3.21
C HIS A 61 -16.74 -3.75 -2.02
N VAL A 62 -16.65 -2.45 -2.30
CA VAL A 62 -16.57 -1.42 -1.27
C VAL A 62 -17.91 -1.37 -0.53
N GLY A 63 -17.87 -1.68 0.77
CA GLY A 63 -19.07 -1.74 1.60
C GLY A 63 -19.84 -3.06 1.54
N GLY A 64 -19.27 -4.11 0.93
CA GLY A 64 -19.84 -5.46 0.95
C GLY A 64 -20.09 -6.01 2.35
N TYR A 65 -19.22 -5.63 3.30
CA TYR A 65 -19.44 -5.82 4.73
C TYR A 65 -19.78 -4.49 5.40
N ALA A 66 -21.06 -4.33 5.77
CA ALA A 66 -21.57 -3.14 6.46
C ALA A 66 -22.38 -3.57 7.68
N PRO A 67 -21.73 -3.86 8.83
CA PRO A 67 -22.45 -4.18 10.05
C PRO A 67 -23.34 -3.01 10.50
N PRO A 68 -24.49 -3.28 11.15
CA PRO A 68 -25.39 -2.23 11.63
C PRO A 68 -24.64 -1.22 12.51
N GLY A 69 -24.70 0.06 12.16
CA GLY A 69 -24.07 1.15 12.91
C GLY A 69 -22.68 1.58 12.43
N VAL A 70 -22.07 0.92 11.43
CA VAL A 70 -20.80 1.35 10.82
C VAL A 70 -20.96 1.54 9.32
N PRO A 71 -21.45 2.72 8.87
CA PRO A 71 -21.54 3.02 7.45
C PRO A 71 -20.15 2.98 6.79
N PRO A 72 -19.99 2.40 5.59
CA PRO A 72 -18.71 2.34 4.88
C PRO A 72 -18.06 3.71 4.66
N ILE A 73 -18.87 4.76 4.48
CA ILE A 73 -18.37 6.13 4.33
C ILE A 73 -17.62 6.63 5.58
N VAL A 74 -18.03 6.22 6.78
CA VAL A 74 -17.34 6.59 8.03
C VAL A 74 -15.98 5.91 8.11
N VAL A 75 -15.86 4.67 7.61
CA VAL A 75 -14.58 3.96 7.52
C VAL A 75 -13.65 4.69 6.56
N VAL A 76 -14.13 5.06 5.36
CA VAL A 76 -13.34 5.81 4.38
C VAL A 76 -12.85 7.14 4.94
N LEU A 77 -13.74 7.93 5.55
CA LEU A 77 -13.37 9.21 6.16
C LEU A 77 -12.38 9.02 7.32
N SER A 78 -12.56 7.99 8.14
CA SER A 78 -11.61 7.64 9.21
C SER A 78 -10.23 7.31 8.65
N PHE A 79 -10.14 6.53 7.57
CA PHE A 79 -8.86 6.23 6.92
C PHE A 79 -8.18 7.50 6.39
N ILE A 80 -8.92 8.43 5.78
CA ILE A 80 -8.35 9.71 5.32
C ILE A 80 -7.75 10.48 6.49
N VAL A 81 -8.49 10.60 7.59
CA VAL A 81 -8.04 11.32 8.80
C VAL A 81 -6.82 10.64 9.41
N VAL A 82 -6.87 9.31 9.61
CA VAL A 82 -5.79 8.55 10.23
C VAL A 82 -4.52 8.58 9.39
N LEU A 83 -4.61 8.37 8.07
CA LEU A 83 -3.44 8.39 7.17
C LEU A 83 -2.83 9.78 7.06
N THR A 84 -3.65 10.82 7.00
CA THR A 84 -3.15 12.21 7.00
C THR A 84 -2.45 12.52 8.32
N THR A 85 -3.05 12.13 9.44
CA THR A 85 -2.48 12.33 10.78
C THR A 85 -1.14 11.59 10.91
N TYR A 86 -1.07 10.35 10.40
CA TYR A 86 0.16 9.58 10.38
C TYR A 86 1.28 10.30 9.61
N ALA A 87 0.99 10.76 8.39
CA ALA A 87 1.97 11.47 7.55
C ALA A 87 2.46 12.79 8.18
N VAL A 88 1.60 13.48 8.93
CA VAL A 88 1.94 14.76 9.58
C VAL A 88 2.73 14.57 10.87
N ILE A 89 2.35 13.59 11.70
CA ILE A 89 2.91 13.41 13.05
C ILE A 89 4.14 12.51 13.05
N ASN A 90 4.30 11.63 12.06
CA ASN A 90 5.43 10.72 12.01
C ASN A 90 6.75 11.47 11.76
N GLN A 91 7.48 11.73 12.85
CA GLN A 91 8.74 12.46 12.86
C GLN A 91 9.78 11.92 11.86
N TYR A 92 9.78 10.61 11.60
CA TYR A 92 10.74 9.99 10.68
C TYR A 92 10.47 10.36 9.22
N GLU A 93 9.22 10.62 8.85
CA GLU A 93 8.86 11.12 7.51
C GLU A 93 9.16 12.61 7.38
N THR A 94 8.81 13.39 8.40
CA THR A 94 9.06 14.84 8.43
C THR A 94 10.54 15.17 8.28
N ILE A 95 11.46 14.41 8.89
CA ILE A 95 12.91 14.60 8.74
C ILE A 95 13.37 14.40 7.29
N ARG A 96 12.75 13.48 6.53
CA ARG A 96 13.08 13.25 5.12
C ARG A 96 12.65 14.44 4.24
N PHE A 97 11.57 15.12 4.62
CA PHE A 97 11.10 16.32 3.91
C PHE A 97 11.93 17.57 4.18
N LEU A 98 12.50 17.70 5.38
CA LEU A 98 13.41 18.81 5.73
C LEU A 98 14.72 18.81 4.92
N GLY A 99 15.07 17.67 4.30
CA GLY A 99 16.22 17.55 3.41
C GLY A 99 15.99 18.06 1.98
N ALA A 100 14.77 18.48 1.63
CA ALA A 100 14.45 18.98 0.30
C ALA A 100 15.12 20.33 0.03
N ARG A 101 15.72 20.51 -1.15
CA ARG A 101 16.42 21.76 -1.53
C ARG A 101 15.46 22.86 -1.98
N SER A 102 14.27 22.49 -2.44
CA SER A 102 13.25 23.42 -2.89
C SER A 102 11.83 22.89 -2.59
N GLU A 103 10.85 23.79 -2.61
CA GLU A 103 9.43 23.41 -2.47
C GLU A 103 8.97 22.49 -3.62
N TRP A 104 9.53 22.66 -4.81
CA TRP A 104 9.26 21.79 -5.96
C TRP A 104 9.74 20.36 -5.70
N ASP A 105 10.97 20.20 -5.22
CA ASP A 105 11.54 18.88 -4.91
C ASP A 105 10.71 18.16 -3.84
N PHE A 106 10.22 18.91 -2.85
CA PHE A 106 9.31 18.41 -1.84
C PHE A 106 8.00 17.90 -2.45
N LYS A 107 7.30 18.73 -3.25
CA LYS A 107 6.02 18.35 -3.85
C LYS A 107 6.15 17.14 -4.77
N MET A 108 7.20 17.11 -5.60
CA MET A 108 7.45 15.99 -6.50
C MET A 108 7.79 14.70 -5.76
N ALA A 109 8.56 14.77 -4.68
CA ALA A 109 8.85 13.61 -3.84
C ALA A 109 7.57 13.02 -3.23
N VAL A 110 6.66 13.87 -2.73
CA VAL A 110 5.36 13.44 -2.19
C VAL A 110 4.50 12.76 -3.26
N VAL A 111 4.43 13.33 -4.48
CA VAL A 111 3.65 12.75 -5.58
C VAL A 111 4.19 11.38 -5.98
N VAL A 112 5.50 11.25 -6.17
CA VAL A 112 6.12 9.97 -6.53
C VAL A 112 5.90 8.92 -5.44
N ALA A 113 6.09 9.29 -4.17
CA ALA A 113 5.85 8.39 -3.05
C ALA A 113 4.38 7.94 -2.96
N SER A 114 3.44 8.85 -3.19
CA SER A 114 2.00 8.56 -3.18
C SER A 114 1.61 7.59 -4.29
N VAL A 115 2.11 7.81 -5.51
CA VAL A 115 1.86 6.93 -6.66
C VAL A 115 2.44 5.55 -6.43
N ALA A 116 3.70 5.47 -5.98
CA ALA A 116 4.34 4.20 -5.68
C ALA A 116 3.60 3.43 -4.57
N THR A 117 3.14 4.14 -3.54
CA THR A 117 2.36 3.55 -2.44
C THR A 117 1.01 3.02 -2.92
N ALA A 118 0.27 3.79 -3.72
CA ALA A 118 -1.02 3.37 -4.27
C ALA A 118 -0.88 2.10 -5.13
N ILE A 119 0.13 2.06 -5.99
CA ILE A 119 0.48 0.89 -6.80
C ILE A 119 0.78 -0.31 -5.91
N CYS A 120 1.70 -0.17 -4.95
CA CYS A 120 2.05 -1.24 -4.02
C CYS A 120 0.86 -1.73 -3.21
N LEU A 121 0.00 -0.83 -2.74
CA LEU A 121 -1.14 -1.17 -1.91
C LEU A 121 -2.16 -1.98 -2.72
N TRP A 122 -2.41 -1.61 -3.98
CA TRP A 122 -3.24 -2.41 -4.89
C TRP A 122 -2.72 -3.84 -5.04
N PHE A 123 -1.45 -4.01 -5.40
CA PHE A 123 -0.88 -5.35 -5.63
C PHE A 123 -0.77 -6.17 -4.35
N ASN A 124 -0.42 -5.57 -3.22
CA ASN A 124 -0.32 -6.30 -1.96
C ASN A 124 -1.68 -6.66 -1.37
N VAL A 125 -2.65 -5.74 -1.37
CA VAL A 125 -4.00 -6.02 -0.86
C VAL A 125 -4.72 -7.02 -1.76
N GLY A 126 -4.55 -6.91 -3.09
CA GLY A 126 -5.13 -7.83 -4.04
C GLY A 126 -4.65 -9.27 -3.87
N ILE A 127 -3.42 -9.50 -3.40
CA ILE A 127 -2.92 -10.85 -3.09
C ILE A 127 -3.77 -11.53 -2.00
N GLY A 128 -4.25 -10.78 -1.00
CA GLY A 128 -4.96 -11.34 0.15
C GLY A 128 -6.17 -12.20 -0.23
N PRO A 129 -7.14 -11.69 -1.01
CA PRO A 129 -8.27 -12.48 -1.49
C PRO A 129 -7.88 -13.61 -2.47
N MET A 130 -6.74 -13.50 -3.16
CA MET A 130 -6.34 -14.44 -4.22
C MET A 130 -5.43 -15.58 -3.77
N ALA A 131 -4.80 -15.48 -2.60
CA ALA A 131 -3.89 -16.47 -2.03
C ALA A 131 -4.65 -17.60 -1.33
#